data_AF-A0A7X7KQZ8-F1
#
_entry.id   AF-A0A7X7KQZ8-F1
#
_cell.length_a   1.000
_cell.length_b   1.000
_cell.length_c   1.000
_cell.angle_alpha   90.00
_cell.angle_beta   90.00
_cell.angle_gamma   90.00
#
_symmetry.space_group_name_H-M   'P 1'
#
loop_
_entity.id
_entity.type
_entity.pdbx_description
1 polymer ?
#
loop_
_entity_poly.entity_id
_entity_poly.type
_entity_poly.pdbx_seq_one_letter_code
_entity_poly.pdbx_strand_id
1 'polypeptide(L)'
;MTVAQQFQAFIKNTWYAYDTSDLVSKAIVLALCVLSMYAWSTMIEKGFSLGRVRRSCRRFLEHFESAESVLELSLRESDFGGPLAEAYFVGLMEVMNILEVDASQVDLYCRRRLLPRLLTENEIVKVRAVIERSLTRQNQLIEERLGMLGTIVTLAPFLGLLGTVWGVMMAFVGMAQQGRPDLSVLAPGVSGALLTTVVGLVVAIPSVVGLNGILSWVKQTNVDMDNFVDDFVAKIRLEKTGAIGGAQAQAAPGAATAPRQGTTAA
;
A
#
# COMPACT_ATOMS: atom_id res chain seq x y z
N MET A 1 23.54 29.08 -26.98
CA MET A 1 23.49 29.03 -25.50
C MET A 1 23.36 27.57 -25.09
N THR A 2 24.25 27.07 -24.23
CA THR A 2 24.14 25.70 -23.70
C THR A 2 23.00 25.63 -22.66
N VAL A 3 22.41 24.45 -22.47
CA VAL A 3 21.32 24.23 -21.48
C VAL A 3 21.72 24.71 -20.08
N ALA A 4 22.98 24.54 -19.71
CA ALA A 4 23.54 25.06 -18.46
C ALA A 4 23.50 26.60 -18.38
N GLN A 5 23.75 27.31 -19.48
CA GLN A 5 23.66 28.78 -19.52
C GLN A 5 22.21 29.27 -19.42
N GLN A 6 21.26 28.58 -20.05
CA GLN A 6 19.83 28.89 -19.92
C GLN A 6 19.33 28.67 -18.49
N PHE A 7 19.79 27.59 -17.85
CA PHE A 7 19.44 27.29 -16.45
C PHE A 7 20.04 28.31 -15.47
N GLN A 8 21.31 28.71 -15.67
CA GLN A 8 21.90 29.77 -14.84
C GLN A 8 21.24 31.14 -15.03
N ALA A 9 20.89 31.50 -16.27
CA ALA A 9 20.15 32.72 -16.55
C ALA A 9 18.75 32.69 -15.93
N PHE A 10 18.07 31.54 -15.99
CA PHE A 10 16.81 31.32 -15.31
C PHE A 10 16.94 31.58 -13.80
N ILE A 11 17.90 30.95 -13.12
CA ILE A 11 18.12 31.14 -11.67
C ILE A 11 18.37 32.61 -11.33
N LYS A 12 19.24 33.31 -12.06
CA LYS A 12 19.53 34.73 -11.83
C LYS A 12 18.29 35.62 -12.00
N ASN A 13 17.51 35.41 -13.07
CA ASN A 13 16.30 36.19 -13.35
C ASN A 13 15.19 35.90 -12.33
N THR A 14 15.09 34.64 -11.88
CA THR A 14 14.15 34.20 -10.84
C THR A 14 14.46 34.86 -9.50
N TRP A 15 15.75 34.94 -9.14
CA TRP A 15 16.21 35.60 -7.93
C TRP A 15 15.92 37.10 -7.94
N TYR A 16 16.19 37.77 -9.06
CA TYR A 16 15.85 39.18 -9.25
C TYR A 16 14.34 39.43 -9.13
N ALA A 17 13.52 38.58 -9.76
CA ALA A 17 12.05 38.66 -9.66
C ALA A 17 11.57 38.46 -8.21
N TYR A 18 12.20 37.55 -7.45
CA TYR A 18 11.89 37.37 -6.04
C TYR A 18 12.25 38.61 -5.22
N ASP A 19 13.47 39.13 -5.34
CA ASP A 19 13.94 40.25 -4.51
C ASP A 19 13.11 41.53 -4.73
N THR A 20 12.73 41.78 -5.98
CA THR A 20 11.94 42.95 -6.39
C THR A 20 10.43 42.79 -6.15
N SER A 21 9.95 41.59 -5.80
CA SER A 21 8.52 41.32 -5.62
C SER A 21 7.96 41.78 -4.27
N ASP A 22 6.63 41.93 -4.24
CA ASP A 22 5.88 42.30 -3.05
C ASP A 22 5.87 41.17 -2.00
N LEU A 23 5.59 41.54 -0.75
CA LEU A 23 5.64 40.62 0.39
C LEU A 23 4.74 39.39 0.22
N VAL A 24 3.59 39.55 -0.43
CA VAL A 24 2.62 38.46 -0.63
C VAL A 24 3.15 37.46 -1.66
N SER A 25 3.72 37.90 -2.79
CA SER A 25 4.37 37.02 -3.74
C SER A 25 5.52 36.22 -3.08
N LYS A 26 6.33 36.89 -2.25
CA LYS A 26 7.40 36.23 -1.47
C LYS A 26 6.85 35.14 -0.54
N ALA A 27 5.75 35.42 0.15
CA ALA A 27 5.09 34.46 1.05
C ALA A 27 4.49 33.26 0.30
N ILE A 28 3.88 33.50 -0.87
CA ILE A 28 3.33 32.44 -1.73
C ILE A 28 4.45 31.52 -2.24
N VAL A 29 5.56 32.09 -2.73
CA VAL A 29 6.72 31.30 -3.18
C VAL A 29 7.28 30.46 -2.03
N LEU A 30 7.43 31.04 -0.83
CA LEU A 30 7.91 30.31 0.34
C LEU A 30 6.98 29.14 0.71
N ALA A 31 5.67 29.38 0.71
CA ALA A 31 4.67 28.34 0.96
C ALA A 31 4.76 27.21 -0.08
N LEU A 32 4.88 27.55 -1.37
CA LEU A 32 5.06 26.58 -2.45
C LEU A 32 6.34 25.76 -2.28
N CYS A 33 7.45 26.36 -1.84
CA CYS A 33 8.68 25.63 -1.54
C CYS A 33 8.49 24.63 -0.39
N VAL A 34 7.78 25.00 0.69
CA VAL A 34 7.47 24.09 1.79
C VAL A 34 6.59 22.93 1.32
N LEU A 35 5.53 23.22 0.55
CA LEU A 35 4.67 22.19 -0.04
C LEU A 35 5.45 21.26 -0.98
N SER A 36 6.40 21.80 -1.76
CA SER A 36 7.27 21.01 -2.64
C SER A 36 8.14 20.03 -1.85
N MET A 37 8.81 20.49 -0.79
CA MET A 37 9.62 19.61 0.06
C MET A 37 8.78 18.50 0.68
N TYR A 38 7.58 18.82 1.16
CA TYR A 38 6.66 17.83 1.71
C TYR A 38 6.19 16.83 0.65
N ALA A 39 5.84 17.30 -0.56
CA ALA A 39 5.44 16.44 -1.68
C ALA A 39 6.56 15.47 -2.07
N TRP A 40 7.80 15.96 -2.20
CA TRP A 40 8.95 15.10 -2.49
C TRP A 40 9.23 14.09 -1.39
N SER A 41 9.18 14.51 -0.12
CA SER A 41 9.37 13.61 1.02
C SER A 41 8.34 12.48 1.02
N THR A 42 7.05 12.80 0.84
CA THR A 42 5.97 11.82 0.82
C THR A 42 6.03 10.90 -0.39
N MET A 43 6.33 11.43 -1.58
CA MET A 43 6.49 10.62 -2.79
C MET A 43 7.62 9.59 -2.66
N ILE A 44 8.78 10.01 -2.11
CA ILE A 44 9.94 9.12 -1.94
C ILE A 44 9.62 8.04 -0.89
N GLU A 45 9.11 8.43 0.28
CA GLU A 45 8.75 7.50 1.36
C GLU A 45 7.72 6.47 0.89
N LYS A 46 6.64 6.90 0.24
CA LYS A 46 5.61 6.00 -0.29
C LYS A 46 6.12 5.15 -1.45
N GLY A 47 6.96 5.70 -2.33
CA GLY A 47 7.57 4.95 -3.42
C GLY A 47 8.38 3.75 -2.90
N PHE A 48 9.21 3.95 -1.88
CA PHE A 48 9.98 2.86 -1.27
C PHE A 48 9.11 1.90 -0.46
N SER A 49 8.19 2.41 0.36
CA SER A 49 7.30 1.60 1.19
C SER A 49 6.42 0.69 0.33
N LEU A 50 5.75 1.25 -0.67
CA LEU A 50 4.87 0.50 -1.57
C LEU A 50 5.66 -0.47 -2.45
N GLY A 51 6.86 -0.09 -2.89
CA GLY A 51 7.77 -1.00 -3.59
C GLY A 51 8.12 -2.24 -2.74
N ARG A 52 8.28 -2.08 -1.41
CA ARG A 52 8.52 -3.21 -0.49
C ARG A 52 7.27 -4.06 -0.33
N VAL A 53 6.11 -3.45 -0.06
CA VAL A 53 4.82 -4.14 0.07
C VAL A 53 4.54 -4.99 -1.17
N ARG A 54 4.65 -4.38 -2.34
CA ARG A 54 4.34 -5.04 -3.61
C ARG A 54 5.27 -6.22 -3.91
N ARG A 55 6.57 -6.11 -3.60
CA ARG A 55 7.49 -7.25 -3.68
C ARG A 55 7.12 -8.37 -2.70
N SER A 56 6.67 -8.00 -1.49
CA SER A 56 6.21 -8.95 -0.47
C SER A 56 4.97 -9.70 -0.92
N CYS A 57 3.95 -8.97 -1.42
CA CYS A 57 2.72 -9.56 -1.95
C CYS A 57 3.03 -10.50 -3.12
N ARG A 58 3.81 -10.05 -4.10
CA ARG A 58 4.18 -10.88 -5.25
C ARG A 58 4.91 -12.16 -4.83
N ARG A 59 5.90 -12.05 -3.94
CA ARG A 59 6.62 -13.23 -3.44
C ARG A 59 5.69 -14.21 -2.72
N PHE A 60 4.77 -13.69 -1.91
CA PHE A 60 3.80 -14.51 -1.20
C PHE A 60 2.85 -15.21 -2.18
N LEU A 61 2.27 -14.48 -3.14
CA LEU A 61 1.37 -15.02 -4.16
C LEU A 61 2.04 -16.11 -5.00
N GLU A 62 3.28 -15.90 -5.45
CA GLU A 62 4.02 -16.90 -6.23
C GLU A 62 4.12 -18.25 -5.49
N HIS A 63 4.31 -18.23 -4.16
CA HIS A 63 4.33 -19.45 -3.36
C HIS A 63 2.92 -19.96 -3.06
N PHE A 64 1.99 -19.07 -2.75
CA PHE A 64 0.62 -19.41 -2.43
C PHE A 64 -0.08 -20.08 -3.62
N GLU A 65 0.03 -19.54 -4.83
CA GLU A 65 -0.52 -20.10 -6.05
C GLU A 65 0.04 -21.50 -6.33
N SER A 66 1.36 -21.68 -6.17
CA SER A 66 2.05 -22.96 -6.39
C SER A 66 1.73 -24.04 -5.35
N ALA A 67 1.20 -23.66 -4.18
CA ALA A 67 0.90 -24.60 -3.11
C ALA A 67 -0.33 -25.45 -3.43
N GLU A 68 -0.22 -26.77 -3.20
CA GLU A 68 -1.34 -27.70 -3.44
C GLU A 68 -2.42 -27.61 -2.35
N SER A 69 -2.08 -27.03 -1.19
CA SER A 69 -2.93 -26.94 0.00
C SER A 69 -2.87 -25.54 0.60
N VAL A 70 -3.99 -25.06 1.14
CA VAL A 70 -4.04 -23.81 1.91
C VAL A 70 -3.13 -23.87 3.12
N LEU A 71 -2.95 -25.05 3.70
CA LEU A 71 -2.20 -25.25 4.95
C LEU A 71 -0.68 -25.25 4.74
N GLU A 72 -0.20 -25.35 3.50
CA GLU A 72 1.22 -25.52 3.20
C GLU A 72 2.09 -24.34 3.64
N LEU A 73 1.60 -23.11 3.48
CA LEU A 73 2.35 -21.90 3.84
C LEU A 73 2.36 -21.63 5.36
N SER A 74 1.50 -22.30 6.14
CA SER A 74 1.37 -22.08 7.57
C SER A 74 2.64 -22.40 8.36
N LEU A 75 3.43 -23.37 7.89
CA LEU A 75 4.67 -23.81 8.53
C LEU A 75 5.88 -22.92 8.17
N ARG A 76 5.68 -21.94 7.28
CA ARG A 76 6.72 -21.04 6.76
C ARG A 76 6.43 -19.59 7.12
N GLU A 77 5.78 -19.35 8.26
CA GLU A 77 5.44 -18.00 8.74
C GLU A 77 6.65 -17.05 8.79
N SER A 78 7.83 -17.54 9.16
CA SER A 78 9.05 -16.74 9.20
C SER A 78 9.54 -16.25 7.84
N ASP A 79 9.13 -16.91 6.74
CA ASP A 79 9.69 -16.68 5.41
C ASP A 79 8.93 -15.56 4.67
N PHE A 80 7.72 -15.24 5.11
CA PHE A 80 6.83 -14.30 4.47
C PHE A 80 6.43 -13.16 5.41
N GLY A 81 6.33 -11.96 4.87
CA GLY A 81 5.84 -10.79 5.58
C GLY A 81 4.94 -9.93 4.71
N GLY A 82 4.40 -8.87 5.30
CA GLY A 82 3.56 -7.91 4.59
C GLY A 82 2.08 -8.30 4.55
N PRO A 83 1.26 -7.53 3.82
CA PRO A 83 -0.20 -7.57 3.96
C PRO A 83 -0.85 -8.93 3.69
N LEU A 84 -0.44 -9.62 2.62
CA LEU A 84 -1.04 -10.90 2.26
C LEU A 84 -0.67 -12.02 3.23
N ALA A 85 0.58 -12.04 3.72
CA ALA A 85 1.00 -13.01 4.72
C ALA A 85 0.16 -12.84 6.01
N GLU A 86 0.04 -11.60 6.50
CA GLU A 86 -0.77 -11.32 7.68
C GLU A 86 -2.25 -11.70 7.49
N ALA A 87 -2.84 -11.37 6.33
CA ALA A 87 -4.20 -11.74 6.00
C ALA A 87 -4.39 -13.27 5.90
N TYR A 88 -3.41 -13.99 5.35
CA TYR A 88 -3.39 -15.45 5.29
C TYR A 88 -3.40 -16.08 6.69
N PHE A 89 -2.51 -15.66 7.58
CA PHE A 89 -2.44 -16.22 8.93
C PHE A 89 -3.70 -15.91 9.74
N VAL A 90 -4.24 -14.70 9.62
CA VAL A 90 -5.51 -14.32 10.25
C VAL A 90 -6.67 -15.18 9.73
N GLY A 91 -6.74 -15.41 8.42
CA GLY A 91 -7.75 -16.28 7.82
C GLY A 91 -7.62 -17.74 8.25
N LEU A 92 -6.39 -18.26 8.25
CA LEU A 92 -6.11 -19.63 8.66
C LEU A 92 -6.42 -19.87 10.14
N MET A 93 -6.07 -18.92 11.01
CA MET A 93 -6.41 -18.99 12.43
C MET A 93 -7.93 -19.01 12.64
N GLU A 94 -8.69 -18.23 11.88
CA GLU A 94 -10.15 -18.26 11.96
C GLU A 94 -10.72 -19.60 11.45
N VAL A 95 -10.13 -20.21 10.42
CA VAL A 95 -10.49 -21.57 9.98
C VAL A 95 -10.29 -22.57 11.12
N MET A 96 -9.11 -22.56 11.75
CA MET A 96 -8.80 -23.49 12.85
C MET A 96 -9.72 -23.26 14.06
N ASN A 97 -10.05 -22.01 14.35
CA ASN A 97 -10.99 -21.63 15.41
C ASN A 97 -12.42 -22.12 15.13
N ILE A 98 -12.93 -21.93 13.91
CA ILE A 98 -14.26 -22.44 13.50
C ILE A 98 -14.35 -23.96 13.56
N LEU A 99 -13.24 -24.64 13.22
CA LEU A 99 -13.16 -26.10 13.27
C LEU A 99 -12.86 -26.63 14.68
N GLU A 100 -12.84 -25.76 15.69
CA GLU A 100 -12.60 -26.08 17.11
C GLU A 100 -11.29 -26.88 17.31
N VAL A 101 -10.26 -26.56 16.52
CA VAL A 101 -8.96 -27.21 16.62
C VAL A 101 -8.19 -26.62 17.80
N ASP A 102 -7.85 -27.48 18.76
CA ASP A 102 -6.97 -27.10 19.87
C ASP A 102 -5.66 -26.50 19.35
N ALA A 103 -5.17 -25.43 20.00
CA ALA A 103 -3.93 -24.76 19.61
C ALA A 103 -2.72 -25.71 19.54
N SER A 104 -2.70 -26.77 20.34
CA SER A 104 -1.65 -27.80 20.34
C SER A 104 -1.68 -28.72 19.11
N GLN A 105 -2.82 -28.81 18.42
CA GLN A 105 -3.03 -29.69 17.27
C GLN A 105 -2.94 -28.97 15.93
N VAL A 106 -2.96 -27.63 15.91
CA VAL A 106 -2.90 -26.82 14.67
C VAL A 106 -1.71 -27.21 13.80
N ASP A 107 -0.51 -27.29 14.37
CA ASP A 107 0.72 -27.68 13.64
C ASP A 107 0.58 -29.08 13.00
N LEU A 108 -0.11 -30.00 13.66
CA LEU A 108 -0.29 -31.37 13.18
C LEU A 108 -1.24 -31.43 11.97
N TYR A 109 -2.34 -30.69 12.01
CA TYR A 109 -3.25 -30.54 10.87
C TYR A 109 -2.55 -29.86 9.69
N CYS A 110 -1.77 -28.81 9.96
CA CYS A 110 -0.98 -28.11 8.97
C CYS A 110 0.08 -29.01 8.30
N ARG A 111 0.86 -29.77 9.09
CA ARG A 111 1.85 -30.73 8.57
C ARG A 111 1.23 -31.81 7.71
N ARG A 112 0.06 -32.30 8.09
CA ARG A 112 -0.66 -33.34 7.34
C ARG A 112 -1.41 -32.79 6.14
N ARG A 113 -1.55 -31.46 6.03
CA ARG A 113 -2.35 -30.79 4.98
C ARG A 113 -3.78 -31.35 4.95
N LEU A 114 -4.38 -31.43 6.14
CA LEU A 114 -5.74 -31.91 6.33
C LEU A 114 -6.51 -30.93 7.20
N LEU A 115 -7.79 -30.76 6.89
CA LEU A 115 -8.76 -30.16 7.80
C LEU A 115 -9.52 -31.25 8.58
N PRO A 116 -9.98 -30.98 9.82
CA PRO A 116 -10.87 -31.90 10.55
C PRO A 116 -12.17 -32.22 9.79
N ARG A 117 -12.73 -31.20 9.13
CA ARG A 117 -13.91 -31.28 8.25
C ARG A 117 -13.90 -30.13 7.25
N LEU A 118 -14.69 -30.26 6.18
CA LEU A 118 -14.97 -29.13 5.28
C LEU A 118 -15.80 -28.06 6.01
N LEU A 119 -15.56 -26.81 5.60
CA LEU A 119 -16.34 -25.66 6.08
C LEU A 119 -17.67 -25.60 5.33
N THR A 120 -18.71 -25.18 6.04
CA THR A 120 -20.00 -24.82 5.45
C THR A 120 -19.92 -23.46 4.74
N GLU A 121 -20.86 -23.17 3.84
CA GLU A 121 -20.87 -21.88 3.13
C GLU A 121 -20.91 -20.67 4.08
N ASN A 122 -21.66 -20.76 5.17
CA ASN A 122 -21.73 -19.68 6.17
C ASN A 122 -20.38 -19.47 6.89
N GLU A 123 -19.66 -20.55 7.16
CA GLU A 123 -18.33 -20.50 7.78
C GLU A 123 -17.29 -19.92 6.82
N ILE A 124 -17.37 -20.27 5.53
CA ILE A 124 -16.51 -19.70 4.49
C ILE A 124 -16.74 -18.20 4.36
N VAL A 125 -18.00 -17.74 4.37
CA VAL A 125 -18.33 -16.31 4.35
C VAL A 125 -17.73 -15.59 5.57
N LYS A 126 -17.75 -16.22 6.74
CA LYS A 126 -17.14 -15.67 7.97
C LYS A 126 -15.63 -15.53 7.83
N VAL A 127 -14.94 -16.57 7.33
CA VAL A 127 -13.49 -16.53 7.08
C VAL A 127 -13.15 -15.44 6.06
N ARG A 128 -13.89 -15.36 4.95
CA ARG A 128 -13.72 -14.31 3.93
C ARG A 128 -13.80 -12.92 4.54
N ALA A 129 -14.84 -12.65 5.34
CA ALA A 129 -15.03 -11.36 6.00
C ALA A 129 -13.87 -10.99 6.96
N VAL A 130 -13.29 -11.98 7.65
CA VAL A 130 -12.14 -11.76 8.54
C VAL A 130 -10.88 -11.39 7.75
N ILE A 131 -10.63 -12.06 6.62
CA ILE A 131 -9.49 -11.76 5.72
C ILE A 131 -9.67 -10.37 5.09
N GLU A 132 -10.85 -10.09 4.54
CA GLU A 132 -11.16 -8.78 3.92
C GLU A 132 -11.01 -7.63 4.91
N ARG A 133 -11.41 -7.84 6.17
CA ARG A 133 -11.22 -6.85 7.23
C ARG A 133 -9.73 -6.60 7.52
N SER A 134 -8.90 -7.64 7.50
CA SER A 134 -7.44 -7.51 7.65
C SER A 134 -6.84 -6.72 6.50
N LEU A 135 -7.18 -7.08 5.25
CA LEU A 135 -6.70 -6.39 4.04
C LEU A 135 -7.17 -4.93 3.99
N THR A 136 -8.40 -4.65 4.38
CA THR A 136 -8.93 -3.28 4.47
C THR A 136 -8.09 -2.42 5.42
N ARG A 137 -7.69 -2.96 6.58
CA ARG A 137 -6.81 -2.25 7.52
C ARG A 137 -5.43 -2.00 6.90
N GLN A 138 -4.87 -2.97 6.19
CA GLN A 138 -3.60 -2.81 5.49
C GLN A 138 -3.68 -1.73 4.41
N ASN A 139 -4.77 -1.70 3.65
CA ASN A 139 -5.00 -0.69 2.61
C ASN A 139 -5.09 0.72 3.17
N GLN A 140 -5.71 0.91 4.34
CA GLN A 140 -5.73 2.22 5.02
C GLN A 140 -4.32 2.73 5.33
N LEU A 141 -3.40 1.85 5.78
CA LEU A 141 -2.00 2.20 6.03
C LEU A 141 -1.24 2.53 4.73
N ILE A 142 -1.54 1.80 3.66
CA ILE A 142 -0.95 2.03 2.34
C ILE A 142 -1.41 3.39 1.78
N GLU A 143 -2.68 3.75 1.96
CA GLU A 143 -3.27 5.00 1.44
C GLU A 143 -2.99 6.23 2.31
N GLU A 144 -2.52 6.04 3.55
CA GLU A 144 -2.23 7.13 4.48
C GLU A 144 -1.30 8.18 3.82
N ARG A 145 -1.52 9.46 4.09
CA ARG A 145 -0.78 10.61 3.51
C ARG A 145 -0.96 10.86 2.01
N LEU A 146 -1.53 9.93 1.22
CA LEU A 146 -1.80 10.17 -0.21
C LEU A 146 -2.85 11.27 -0.42
N GLY A 147 -3.84 11.37 0.48
CA GLY A 147 -4.83 12.45 0.47
C GLY A 147 -4.20 13.83 0.54
N MET A 148 -3.21 14.01 1.43
CA MET A 148 -2.49 15.28 1.58
C MET A 148 -1.65 15.61 0.34
N LEU A 149 -1.00 14.61 -0.26
CA LEU A 149 -0.30 14.79 -1.54
C LEU A 149 -1.28 15.21 -2.65
N GLY A 150 -2.49 14.63 -2.70
CA GLY A 150 -3.58 15.04 -3.60
C GLY A 150 -4.05 16.48 -3.37
N THR A 151 -4.11 16.92 -2.12
CA THR A 151 -4.41 18.32 -1.79
C THR A 151 -3.31 19.25 -2.32
N ILE A 152 -2.03 18.90 -2.17
CA ILE A 152 -0.91 19.72 -2.66
C ILE A 152 -0.92 19.83 -4.18
N VAL A 153 -1.17 18.72 -4.87
CA VAL A 153 -1.33 18.66 -6.33
C VAL A 153 -2.37 19.68 -6.81
N THR A 154 -3.49 19.79 -6.10
CA THR A 154 -4.57 20.72 -6.44
C THR A 154 -4.29 22.16 -5.99
N LEU A 155 -3.69 22.35 -4.82
CA LEU A 155 -3.45 23.68 -4.25
C LEU A 155 -2.28 24.43 -4.88
N ALA A 156 -1.21 23.74 -5.31
CA ALA A 156 -0.02 24.41 -5.83
C ALA A 156 -0.29 25.32 -7.06
N PRO A 157 -1.07 24.90 -8.07
CA PRO A 157 -1.45 25.78 -9.17
C PRO A 157 -2.32 26.96 -8.73
N PHE A 158 -3.24 26.74 -7.78
CA PHE A 158 -4.12 27.79 -7.29
C PHE A 158 -3.40 28.83 -6.44
N LEU A 159 -2.39 28.44 -5.66
CA LEU A 159 -1.49 29.38 -5.00
C LEU A 159 -0.69 30.21 -6.02
N GLY A 160 -0.25 29.58 -7.12
CA GLY A 160 0.40 30.28 -8.22
C GLY A 160 -0.50 31.33 -8.88
N LEU A 161 -1.75 30.95 -9.18
CA LEU A 161 -2.79 31.83 -9.73
C LEU A 161 -3.18 32.97 -8.76
N LEU A 162 -3.27 32.67 -7.46
CA LEU A 162 -3.50 33.69 -6.44
C LEU A 162 -2.40 34.76 -6.49
N GLY A 163 -1.14 34.32 -6.61
CA GLY A 163 0.00 35.24 -6.72
C GLY A 163 -0.03 36.11 -7.98
N THR A 164 -0.53 35.58 -9.12
CA THR A 164 -0.66 36.42 -10.32
C THR A 164 -1.74 37.48 -10.17
N VAL A 165 -2.92 37.10 -9.68
CA VAL A 165 -4.01 38.04 -9.44
C VAL A 165 -3.57 39.12 -8.46
N TRP A 166 -2.90 38.74 -7.38
CA TRP A 166 -2.42 39.68 -6.37
C TRP A 166 -1.33 40.62 -6.91
N GLY A 167 -0.30 40.09 -7.56
CA GLY A 167 0.81 40.92 -8.06
C GLY A 167 0.37 41.89 -9.15
N VAL A 168 -0.53 41.47 -10.05
CA VAL A 168 -1.14 42.36 -11.06
C VAL A 168 -2.00 43.44 -10.40
N MET A 169 -2.83 43.08 -9.41
CA MET A 169 -3.64 44.04 -8.66
C MET A 169 -2.76 45.12 -8.00
N MET A 170 -1.71 44.72 -7.28
CA MET A 170 -0.81 45.65 -6.60
C MET A 170 -0.04 46.54 -7.59
N ALA A 171 0.32 46.02 -8.75
CA ALA A 171 0.96 46.80 -9.81
C ALA A 171 0.04 47.92 -10.34
N PHE A 172 -1.25 47.62 -10.58
CA PHE A 172 -2.23 48.62 -11.01
C PHE A 172 -2.56 49.64 -9.92
N VAL A 173 -2.65 49.21 -8.66
CA VAL A 173 -2.85 50.14 -7.52
C VAL A 173 -1.68 51.13 -7.43
N GLY A 174 -0.43 50.66 -7.57
CA GLY A 174 0.75 51.52 -7.55
C GLY A 174 0.75 52.55 -8.70
N MET A 175 0.36 52.13 -9.91
CA MET A 175 0.22 53.04 -11.05
C MET A 175 -0.87 54.10 -10.82
N ALA A 176 -2.03 53.70 -10.27
CA ALA A 176 -3.13 54.61 -9.99
C ALA A 176 -2.73 55.69 -8.96
N GLN A 177 -1.94 55.32 -7.94
CA GLN A 177 -1.44 56.26 -6.93
C GLN A 177 -0.46 57.30 -7.49
N GLN A 178 0.32 56.95 -8.52
CA GLN A 178 1.24 57.89 -9.17
C GLN A 178 0.57 58.83 -10.17
N GLY A 179 -0.67 58.54 -10.59
CA GLY A 179 -1.46 59.38 -11.50
C GLY A 179 -0.89 59.49 -12.91
N ARG A 180 0.11 58.67 -13.28
CA ARG A 180 0.71 58.61 -14.62
C ARG A 180 0.93 57.16 -15.04
N PRO A 181 0.64 56.80 -16.30
CA PRO A 181 0.96 55.47 -16.81
C PRO A 181 2.47 55.32 -16.99
N ASP A 182 3.12 54.60 -16.08
CA ASP A 182 4.54 54.22 -16.15
C ASP A 182 4.69 52.69 -16.07
N LEU A 183 5.22 52.10 -17.14
CA LEU A 183 5.50 50.66 -17.23
C LEU A 183 6.57 50.20 -16.25
N SER A 184 7.50 51.09 -15.90
CA SER A 184 8.61 50.78 -14.97
C SER A 184 8.09 50.45 -13.57
N VAL A 185 6.96 51.05 -13.18
CA VAL A 185 6.28 50.83 -11.91
C VAL A 185 5.52 49.50 -11.89
N LEU A 186 5.03 49.07 -13.06
CA LEU A 186 4.27 47.84 -13.22
C LEU A 186 5.19 46.59 -13.25
N ALA A 187 6.39 46.74 -13.81
CA ALA A 187 7.28 45.62 -14.12
C ALA A 187 7.62 44.72 -12.91
N PRO A 188 7.93 45.24 -11.70
CA PRO A 188 8.21 44.39 -10.54
C PRO A 188 7.02 43.53 -10.09
N GLY A 189 5.82 44.12 -10.03
CA GLY A 189 4.60 43.42 -9.58
C GLY A 189 4.17 42.32 -10.55
N VAL A 190 4.28 42.59 -11.86
CA VAL A 190 3.97 41.59 -12.90
C VAL A 190 5.02 40.49 -12.94
N SER A 191 6.30 40.82 -12.78
CA SER A 191 7.37 39.82 -12.74
C SER A 191 7.24 38.88 -11.54
N GLY A 192 6.94 39.41 -10.35
CA GLY A 192 6.65 38.61 -9.15
C GLY A 192 5.41 37.73 -9.31
N ALA A 193 4.34 38.26 -9.90
CA ALA A 193 3.14 37.52 -10.26
C ALA A 193 3.46 36.31 -11.18
N LEU A 194 4.20 36.52 -12.27
CA LEU A 194 4.54 35.43 -13.18
C LEU A 194 5.43 34.38 -12.50
N LEU A 195 6.33 34.81 -11.61
CA LEU A 195 7.17 33.92 -10.82
C LEU A 195 6.34 32.95 -9.96
N THR A 196 5.32 33.42 -9.24
CA THR A 196 4.50 32.55 -8.36
C THR A 196 3.83 31.43 -9.15
N THR A 197 3.34 31.73 -10.37
CA THR A 197 2.72 30.72 -11.24
C THR A 197 3.73 29.71 -11.75
N VAL A 198 4.90 30.16 -12.22
CA VAL A 198 5.95 29.25 -12.69
C VAL A 198 6.36 28.30 -11.56
N VAL A 199 6.59 28.80 -10.35
CA VAL A 199 6.92 27.98 -9.19
C VAL A 199 5.77 27.02 -8.87
N GLY A 200 4.51 27.47 -8.88
CA GLY A 200 3.34 26.64 -8.61
C GLY A 200 3.23 25.47 -9.60
N LEU A 201 3.49 25.70 -10.88
CA LEU A 201 3.49 24.65 -11.91
C LEU A 201 4.67 23.68 -11.76
N VAL A 202 5.86 24.17 -11.43
CA VAL A 202 7.05 23.32 -11.17
C VAL A 202 6.81 22.39 -9.99
N VAL A 203 6.03 22.81 -8.98
CA VAL A 203 5.64 21.94 -7.86
C VAL A 203 4.52 20.98 -8.26
N ALA A 204 3.50 21.45 -8.98
CA ALA A 204 2.33 20.67 -9.30
C ALA A 204 2.61 19.53 -10.29
N ILE A 205 3.35 19.79 -11.37
CA ILE A 205 3.53 18.82 -12.48
C ILE A 205 4.19 17.51 -11.99
N PRO A 206 5.35 17.52 -11.30
CA PRO A 206 5.95 16.30 -10.79
C PRO A 206 5.08 15.61 -9.74
N SER A 207 4.39 16.40 -8.90
CA SER A 207 3.52 15.88 -7.85
C SER A 207 2.33 15.10 -8.42
N VAL A 208 1.72 15.60 -9.52
CA VAL A 208 0.63 14.90 -10.23
C VAL A 208 1.12 13.56 -10.76
N VAL A 209 2.28 13.55 -11.43
CA VAL A 209 2.85 12.33 -12.02
C VAL A 209 3.17 11.32 -10.93
N GLY A 210 3.81 11.75 -9.84
CA GLY A 210 4.14 10.89 -8.71
C GLY A 210 2.90 10.31 -8.02
N LEU A 211 1.89 11.15 -7.73
CA LEU A 211 0.63 10.72 -7.14
C LEU A 211 -0.08 9.68 -8.02
N ASN A 212 -0.22 9.95 -9.32
CA ASN A 212 -0.88 9.02 -10.25
C ASN A 212 -0.13 7.68 -10.35
N GLY A 213 1.20 7.71 -10.35
CA GLY A 213 2.03 6.50 -10.34
C GLY A 213 1.81 5.67 -9.06
N ILE A 214 1.83 6.31 -7.90
CA ILE A 214 1.60 5.65 -6.61
C ILE A 214 0.18 5.08 -6.54
N LEU A 215 -0.84 5.84 -6.94
CA LEU A 215 -2.23 5.37 -6.97
C LEU A 215 -2.42 4.17 -7.89
N SER A 216 -1.73 4.15 -9.05
CA SER A 216 -1.75 2.98 -9.94
C SER A 216 -1.18 1.73 -9.26
N TRP A 217 -0.10 1.88 -8.49
CA TRP A 217 0.49 0.76 -7.75
C TRP A 217 -0.36 0.31 -6.57
N VAL A 218 -1.01 1.23 -5.86
CA VAL A 218 -1.98 0.91 -4.80
C VAL A 218 -3.12 0.08 -5.40
N LYS A 219 -3.70 0.56 -6.50
CA LYS A 219 -4.78 -0.15 -7.20
C LYS A 219 -4.37 -1.56 -7.62
N GLN A 220 -3.19 -1.72 -8.20
CA GLN A 220 -2.67 -3.05 -8.57
C GLN A 220 -2.53 -3.97 -7.34
N THR A 221 -2.00 -3.43 -6.24
CA THR A 221 -1.85 -4.19 -4.99
C THR A 221 -3.21 -4.60 -4.42
N ASN A 222 -4.23 -3.72 -4.47
CA ASN A 222 -5.58 -4.05 -4.02
C ASN A 222 -6.21 -5.17 -4.86
N VAL A 223 -6.02 -5.15 -6.19
CA VAL A 223 -6.48 -6.24 -7.07
C VAL A 223 -5.80 -7.56 -6.71
N ASP A 224 -4.49 -7.53 -6.47
CA ASP A 224 -3.73 -8.72 -6.01
C ASP A 224 -4.26 -9.25 -4.67
N MET A 225 -4.66 -8.35 -3.76
CA MET A 225 -5.29 -8.70 -2.48
C MET A 225 -6.67 -9.32 -2.63
N ASP A 226 -7.52 -8.77 -3.51
CA ASP A 226 -8.86 -9.31 -3.76
C ASP A 226 -8.79 -10.71 -4.39
N ASN A 227 -7.91 -10.88 -5.39
CA ASN A 227 -7.66 -12.18 -6.01
C ASN A 227 -7.18 -13.21 -4.99
N PHE A 228 -6.29 -12.81 -4.06
CA PHE A 228 -5.84 -13.69 -2.99
C PHE A 228 -6.99 -14.19 -2.12
N VAL A 229 -7.97 -13.35 -1.78
CA VAL A 229 -9.13 -13.77 -0.98
C VAL A 229 -9.92 -14.85 -1.70
N ASP A 230 -10.17 -14.66 -2.99
CA ASP A 230 -10.93 -15.60 -3.80
C ASP A 230 -10.18 -16.93 -3.97
N ASP A 231 -8.87 -16.88 -4.23
CA ASP A 231 -8.02 -18.08 -4.31
C ASP A 231 -7.95 -18.82 -2.96
N PHE A 232 -7.87 -18.09 -1.85
CA PHE A 232 -7.88 -18.66 -0.51
C PHE A 232 -9.18 -19.41 -0.22
N VAL A 233 -10.32 -18.79 -0.52
CA VAL A 233 -11.63 -19.43 -0.37
C VAL A 233 -11.76 -20.65 -1.30
N ALA A 234 -11.31 -20.54 -2.55
CA ALA A 234 -11.35 -21.63 -3.51
C ALA A 234 -10.51 -22.84 -3.04
N LYS A 235 -9.29 -22.60 -2.56
CA LYS A 235 -8.43 -23.66 -2.05
C LYS A 235 -8.99 -24.30 -0.77
N ILE A 236 -9.60 -23.52 0.13
CA ILE A 236 -10.26 -24.08 1.33
C ILE A 236 -11.38 -25.05 0.96
N ARG A 237 -12.19 -24.73 -0.06
CA ARG A 237 -13.29 -25.58 -0.52
C ARG A 237 -12.82 -26.92 -1.08
N LEU A 238 -11.61 -26.96 -1.62
CA LEU A 238 -11.00 -28.14 -2.24
C LEU A 238 -10.04 -28.88 -1.28
N GLU A 239 -9.89 -28.38 -0.05
CA GLU A 239 -8.92 -28.91 0.90
C GLU A 239 -9.30 -30.32 1.36
N LYS A 240 -8.30 -31.17 1.54
CA LYS A 240 -8.52 -32.55 1.99
C LYS A 240 -8.92 -32.56 3.46
N THR A 241 -9.83 -33.48 3.81
CA THR A 241 -10.31 -33.68 5.18
C THR A 241 -9.76 -34.98 5.75
N GLY A 242 -9.43 -35.00 7.05
CA GLY A 242 -9.09 -36.21 7.77
C GLY A 242 -9.05 -36.02 9.29
N ALA A 243 -9.58 -36.99 10.02
CA ALA A 243 -9.53 -36.99 11.48
C ALA A 243 -8.14 -37.41 11.98
N ILE A 244 -7.58 -36.64 12.90
CA ILE A 244 -6.34 -37.01 13.59
C ILE A 244 -6.71 -37.70 14.90
N GLY A 245 -7.27 -38.91 14.78
CA GLY A 245 -7.67 -39.72 15.94
C GLY A 245 -7.83 -41.19 15.56
N GLY A 246 -6.87 -42.03 15.98
CA GLY A 246 -6.97 -43.49 15.89
C GLY A 246 -5.68 -44.28 15.56
N ALA A 247 -4.49 -43.90 16.03
CA ALA A 247 -3.26 -44.68 15.82
C ALA A 247 -2.63 -45.24 17.12
N GLN A 248 -3.45 -45.50 18.16
CA GLN A 248 -2.98 -46.16 19.40
C GLN A 248 -3.87 -47.31 19.91
N ALA A 249 -4.79 -47.86 19.10
CA ALA A 249 -5.67 -48.97 19.52
C ALA A 249 -5.46 -50.30 18.76
N GLN A 250 -4.34 -50.49 18.06
CA GLN A 250 -3.90 -51.81 17.58
C GLN A 250 -2.73 -52.32 18.43
N ALA A 251 -3.00 -52.47 19.73
CA ALA A 251 -2.33 -53.52 20.49
C ALA A 251 -2.93 -54.85 20.01
N ALA A 252 -2.10 -55.69 19.40
CA ALA A 252 -2.47 -57.01 18.91
C ALA A 252 -3.27 -57.80 19.98
N PRO A 253 -4.43 -58.38 19.65
CA PRO A 253 -5.02 -59.37 20.53
C PRO A 253 -4.14 -60.61 20.49
N GLY A 254 -3.75 -61.04 21.69
CA GLY A 254 -2.76 -62.08 21.93
C GLY A 254 -3.02 -63.37 21.16
N ALA A 255 -1.92 -63.96 20.69
CA ALA A 255 -1.85 -65.35 20.32
C ALA A 255 -2.08 -66.22 21.57
N ALA A 256 -3.35 -66.48 21.88
CA ALA A 256 -3.75 -67.45 22.88
C ALA A 256 -3.93 -68.83 22.21
N THR A 257 -2.89 -69.66 22.38
CA THR A 257 -2.97 -71.11 22.68
C THR A 257 -3.95 -71.99 21.89
N ALA A 258 -3.42 -72.74 20.92
CA ALA A 258 -4.02 -73.98 20.44
C ALA A 258 -3.63 -75.16 21.35
N PRO A 259 -4.56 -76.08 21.70
CA PRO A 259 -4.21 -77.27 22.48
C PRO A 259 -3.61 -78.35 21.56
N ARG A 260 -2.39 -78.81 21.87
CA ARG A 260 -1.85 -80.06 21.32
C ARG A 260 -2.48 -81.23 22.07
N GLN A 261 -3.37 -81.96 21.39
CA GLN A 261 -3.81 -83.28 21.87
C GLN A 261 -2.65 -84.27 21.73
N GLY A 262 -2.39 -84.97 22.83
CA GLY A 262 -1.30 -85.93 22.98
C GLY A 262 -1.52 -87.21 22.18
N THR A 263 -0.40 -87.72 21.68
CA THR A 263 -0.24 -89.03 21.07
C THR A 263 -0.31 -90.11 22.16
N THR A 264 -1.28 -91.02 22.06
CA THR A 264 -1.29 -92.27 22.83
C THR A 264 -0.66 -93.37 21.97
N ALA A 265 0.50 -93.87 22.38
CA ALA A 265 1.06 -95.12 21.90
C ALA A 265 1.98 -95.72 22.97
N ALA A 266 1.44 -96.68 23.73
CA ALA A 266 2.16 -97.75 24.41
C ALA A 266 1.14 -98.87 24.67
#